data_AF-A0A1G0Z9X9-F1
#
_entry.id   AF-A0A1G0Z9X9-F1
#
_cell.length_a   1.000
_cell.length_b   1.000
_cell.length_c   1.000
_cell.angle_alpha   90.00
_cell.angle_beta   90.00
_cell.angle_gamma   90.00
#
_symmetry.space_group_name_H-M   'P 1'
#
loop_
_entity.id
_entity.type
_entity.pdbx_description
1 polymer ?
#
loop_
_entity_poly.entity_id
_entity_poly.type
_entity_poly.pdbx_seq_one_letter_code
_entity_poly.pdbx_strand_id
1 'polypeptide(L)'
;MNEHRTCNIEHSTSNQAYITSETDDRRQTTDDRVREVREYIRTIRGFKSVRIVERDTNLGLAKSIISGVAEVINEYGRIIVLEDDMVTSPYFLRYMNEALELYEKEDKVISIHGYVYPIQDLPETFFIKGADCWGWATWKRGWDLFEQDGKKLLKKLEDGNLTSEFDNDGAYPYTKMLRDQIRGKNNSWAIRWYASAFLNDKLTLYPGSSLVKNIGLDDSGTHNDSTDYFNVELIGRIPELKNIPMERNLEASRKFRDFLVNIPKPSFFSRIRRKAKRLLN
;
A
#
# COMPACT_ATOMS: atom_id res chain seq x y z
N MET A 1 17.89 4.68 -23.50
CA MET A 1 18.03 5.80 -22.54
C MET A 1 17.06 5.49 -21.42
N ASN A 2 17.53 4.76 -20.41
CA ASN A 2 16.65 4.19 -19.38
C ASN A 2 16.31 5.29 -18.37
N GLU A 3 15.06 5.73 -18.35
CA GLU A 3 14.55 6.55 -17.26
C GLU A 3 14.68 5.75 -15.97
N HIS A 4 15.55 6.21 -15.06
CA HIS A 4 15.67 5.63 -13.73
C HIS A 4 14.32 5.78 -13.02
N ARG A 5 13.68 4.65 -12.75
CA ARG A 5 12.45 4.56 -11.95
C ARG A 5 12.77 5.01 -10.54
N THR A 6 12.41 6.24 -10.26
CA THR A 6 12.75 6.91 -9.02
C THR A 6 11.46 7.25 -8.32
N CYS A 7 11.33 6.76 -7.08
CA CYS A 7 10.31 7.24 -6.17
C CYS A 7 10.65 8.70 -5.84
N ASN A 8 10.01 9.63 -6.56
CA ASN A 8 10.17 11.05 -6.33
C ASN A 8 9.32 11.43 -5.12
N ILE A 9 9.98 11.68 -4.00
CA ILE A 9 9.39 12.16 -2.76
C ILE A 9 9.82 13.62 -2.57
N GLU A 10 8.88 14.50 -2.21
CA GLU A 10 9.16 15.89 -1.83
C GLU A 10 10.25 15.93 -0.72
N HIS A 11 11.12 16.95 -0.75
CA HIS A 11 12.08 17.16 0.33
C HIS A 11 11.35 17.68 1.58
N SER A 12 11.62 17.08 2.74
CA SER A 12 11.13 17.56 4.02
C SER A 12 12.20 17.49 5.10
N THR A 13 12.68 18.66 5.53
CA THR A 13 13.69 18.78 6.60
C THR A 13 13.16 18.44 7.99
N SER A 14 11.85 18.16 8.13
CA SER A 14 11.24 17.67 9.36
C SER A 14 11.13 16.15 9.42
N ASN A 15 11.17 15.45 8.27
CA ASN A 15 11.05 14.00 8.18
C ASN A 15 12.43 13.31 8.18
N GLN A 16 12.47 12.10 8.73
CA GLN A 16 13.60 11.19 8.61
C GLN A 16 13.25 10.13 7.57
N ALA A 17 14.14 9.90 6.61
CA ALA A 17 13.95 8.85 5.61
C ALA A 17 14.63 7.55 6.05
N TYR A 18 13.90 6.45 5.97
CA TYR A 18 14.41 5.11 6.20
C TYR A 18 14.30 4.30 4.91
N ILE A 19 15.44 3.90 4.34
CA ILE A 19 15.49 3.28 3.01
C ILE A 19 16.13 1.90 3.15
N THR A 20 15.40 0.86 2.78
CA THR A 20 15.89 -0.53 2.76
C THR A 20 16.18 -0.98 1.33
N SER A 21 17.37 -1.53 1.09
CA SER A 21 17.76 -2.13 -0.19
C SER A 21 18.24 -3.57 0.03
N GLU A 22 17.68 -4.53 -0.70
CA GLU A 22 17.97 -5.96 -0.54
C GLU A 22 18.46 -6.56 -1.87
N THR A 23 19.38 -7.53 -1.81
CA THR A 23 19.91 -8.25 -2.98
C THR A 23 19.23 -9.62 -3.13
N ASP A 24 18.92 -10.05 -4.36
CA ASP A 24 18.49 -11.43 -4.64
C ASP A 24 19.70 -12.26 -5.11
N ASP A 25 20.09 -13.27 -4.33
CA ASP A 25 21.26 -14.14 -4.52
C ASP A 25 21.28 -14.92 -5.86
N ARG A 26 20.24 -14.79 -6.69
CA ARG A 26 20.00 -15.73 -7.80
C ARG A 26 20.75 -15.40 -9.09
N ARG A 27 21.32 -14.20 -9.29
CA ARG A 27 22.07 -13.85 -10.53
C ARG A 27 23.07 -12.69 -10.35
N GLN A 28 24.26 -12.84 -10.94
CA GLN A 28 25.31 -11.81 -11.02
C GLN A 28 24.85 -10.49 -11.68
N THR A 29 23.92 -10.55 -12.64
CA THR A 29 23.34 -9.34 -13.28
C THR A 29 22.36 -8.58 -12.39
N THR A 30 21.86 -9.20 -11.32
CA THR A 30 21.08 -8.53 -10.28
C THR A 30 21.97 -7.63 -9.43
N ASP A 31 23.22 -8.02 -9.20
CA ASP A 31 24.17 -7.29 -8.34
C ASP A 31 24.52 -5.91 -8.91
N ASP A 32 24.68 -5.79 -10.23
CA ASP A 32 24.98 -4.50 -10.87
C ASP A 32 23.83 -3.49 -10.73
N ARG A 33 22.58 -3.93 -10.95
CA ARG A 33 21.40 -3.06 -10.79
C ARG A 33 21.16 -2.68 -9.33
N VAL A 34 21.36 -3.63 -8.42
CA VAL A 34 21.26 -3.34 -6.97
C VAL A 34 22.34 -2.35 -6.56
N ARG A 35 23.57 -2.48 -7.08
CA ARG A 35 24.65 -1.51 -6.84
C ARG A 35 24.27 -0.12 -7.36
N GLU A 36 23.75 0.00 -8.58
CA GLU A 36 23.29 1.29 -9.13
C GLU A 36 22.22 1.94 -8.23
N VAL A 37 21.24 1.16 -7.76
CA VAL A 37 20.21 1.65 -6.83
C VAL A 37 20.85 2.09 -5.50
N ARG A 38 21.78 1.31 -4.95
CA ARG A 38 22.49 1.64 -3.70
C ARG A 38 23.32 2.92 -3.82
N GLU A 39 23.99 3.12 -4.95
CA GLU A 39 24.70 4.34 -5.25
C GLU A 39 23.75 5.53 -5.33
N TYR A 40 22.63 5.38 -6.04
CA TYR A 40 21.60 6.41 -6.12
C TYR A 40 21.00 6.78 -4.76
N ILE A 41 20.58 5.82 -3.93
CA ILE A 41 19.94 6.11 -2.63
C ILE A 41 20.88 6.84 -1.67
N ARG A 42 22.20 6.64 -1.78
CA ARG A 42 23.22 7.38 -1.02
C ARG A 42 23.32 8.85 -1.43
N THR A 43 22.83 9.22 -2.61
CA THR A 43 22.75 10.61 -3.07
C THR A 43 21.53 11.36 -2.55
N ILE A 44 20.55 10.66 -1.98
CA ILE A 44 19.30 11.27 -1.51
C ILE A 44 19.61 12.32 -0.41
N ARG A 45 19.04 13.51 -0.59
CA ARG A 45 19.11 14.65 0.33
C ARG A 45 17.70 15.21 0.53
N GLY A 46 17.57 16.25 1.36
CA GLY A 46 16.29 16.93 1.58
C GLY A 46 15.47 16.39 2.75
N PHE A 47 15.95 15.36 3.46
CA PHE A 47 15.39 14.89 4.73
C PHE A 47 16.22 15.39 5.91
N LYS A 48 15.63 15.42 7.11
CA LYS A 48 16.34 15.69 8.37
C LYS A 48 17.53 14.76 8.56
N SER A 49 17.31 13.48 8.27
CA SER A 49 18.31 12.43 8.26
C SER A 49 17.88 11.36 7.24
N VAL A 50 18.85 10.62 6.71
CA VAL A 50 18.62 9.48 5.84
C VAL A 50 19.35 8.29 6.44
N ARG A 51 18.60 7.26 6.85
CA ARG A 51 19.16 5.98 7.32
C ARG A 51 18.94 4.94 6.23
N ILE A 52 20.04 4.39 5.73
CA ILE A 52 20.04 3.36 4.70
C ILE A 52 20.39 2.02 5.34
N VAL A 53 19.58 1.00 5.07
CA VAL A 53 19.85 -0.38 5.47
C VAL A 53 19.99 -1.23 4.22
N GLU A 54 21.22 -1.64 3.95
CA GLU A 54 21.55 -2.58 2.89
C GLU A 54 21.61 -3.99 3.46
N ARG A 55 20.93 -4.94 2.81
CA ARG A 55 20.93 -6.36 3.19
C ARG A 55 21.43 -7.20 2.04
N ASP A 56 22.29 -8.17 2.36
CA ASP A 56 22.84 -9.09 1.35
C ASP A 56 21.83 -10.14 0.91
N THR A 57 20.76 -10.37 1.69
CA THR A 57 19.73 -11.37 1.40
C THR A 57 18.35 -10.74 1.22
N ASN A 58 17.62 -11.17 0.19
CA ASN A 58 16.22 -10.82 -0.03
C ASN A 58 15.32 -11.53 1.00
N LEU A 59 14.68 -10.74 1.86
CA LEU A 59 13.78 -11.23 2.91
C LEU A 59 12.39 -11.58 2.38
N GLY A 60 12.06 -11.13 1.17
CA GLY A 60 10.73 -11.14 0.58
C GLY A 60 9.87 -10.00 1.11
N LEU A 61 9.00 -9.48 0.23
CA LEU A 61 8.20 -8.26 0.44
C LEU A 61 7.51 -8.19 1.82
N ALA A 62 6.76 -9.24 2.20
CA ALA A 62 6.05 -9.22 3.48
C ALA A 62 6.98 -9.13 4.69
N LYS A 63 8.09 -9.86 4.70
CA LYS A 63 9.01 -9.84 5.84
C LYS A 63 9.73 -8.50 5.89
N SER A 64 10.12 -7.96 4.74
CA SER A 64 10.78 -6.66 4.64
C SER A 64 9.88 -5.53 5.16
N ILE A 65 8.63 -5.45 4.68
CA ILE A 65 7.66 -4.44 5.14
C ILE A 65 7.36 -4.61 6.63
N ILE A 66 7.00 -5.82 7.09
CA ILE A 66 6.60 -6.02 8.48
C ILE A 66 7.73 -5.65 9.46
N SER A 67 8.96 -6.07 9.16
CA SER A 67 10.12 -5.76 10.01
C SER A 67 10.53 -4.29 9.92
N GLY A 68 10.53 -3.69 8.73
CA GLY A 68 10.87 -2.28 8.54
C GLY A 68 9.87 -1.35 9.21
N VAL A 69 8.57 -1.63 9.06
CA VAL A 69 7.51 -0.89 9.77
C VAL A 69 7.68 -1.02 11.27
N ALA A 70 7.85 -2.25 11.77
CA ALA A 70 8.02 -2.48 13.21
C ALA A 70 9.26 -1.76 13.78
N GLU A 71 10.38 -1.75 13.06
CA GLU A 71 11.60 -1.06 13.50
C GLU A 71 11.36 0.45 13.63
N VAL A 72 10.90 1.08 12.55
CA VAL A 72 10.73 2.54 12.49
C VAL A 72 9.61 2.99 13.44
N ILE A 73 8.48 2.28 13.48
CA ILE A 73 7.32 2.73 14.26
C ILE A 73 7.51 2.57 15.77
N ASN A 74 8.34 1.62 16.21
CA ASN A 74 8.69 1.47 17.63
C ASN A 74 9.64 2.57 18.10
N GLU A 75 10.47 3.10 17.21
CA GLU A 75 11.38 4.22 17.53
C GLU A 75 10.66 5.58 17.45
N TYR A 76 9.82 5.80 16.43
CA TYR A 76 9.26 7.12 16.12
C TYR A 76 7.76 7.28 16.38
N GLY A 77 7.06 6.20 16.74
CA GLY A 77 5.63 6.24 17.06
C GLY A 77 4.68 6.37 15.86
N ARG A 78 5.17 6.71 14.66
CA ARG A 78 4.43 6.78 13.40
C ARG A 78 5.35 6.60 12.20
N ILE A 79 4.78 6.25 11.05
CA ILE A 79 5.54 5.97 9.82
C ILE A 79 4.71 6.33 8.58
N ILE A 80 5.41 6.74 7.51
CA ILE A 80 4.90 6.81 6.14
C ILE A 80 5.68 5.76 5.34
N VAL A 81 4.96 4.92 4.58
CA VAL A 81 5.51 3.78 3.85
C VAL A 81 5.24 3.96 2.36
N LEU A 82 6.30 3.82 1.56
CA LEU A 82 6.28 3.81 0.10
C LEU A 82 7.09 2.59 -0.39
N GLU A 83 6.66 2.04 -1.53
CA GLU A 83 7.40 0.99 -2.25
C GLU A 83 8.16 1.62 -3.44
N ASP A 84 9.07 0.86 -4.05
CA ASP A 84 9.95 1.33 -5.13
C ASP A 84 9.21 1.59 -6.45
N ASP A 85 8.00 1.06 -6.58
CA ASP A 85 7.15 1.16 -7.76
C ASP A 85 6.10 2.28 -7.67
N MET A 86 6.35 3.30 -6.84
CA MET A 86 5.43 4.41 -6.60
C MET A 86 6.03 5.77 -6.99
N VAL A 87 5.22 6.59 -7.66
CA VAL A 87 5.50 8.01 -7.90
C VAL A 87 4.52 8.84 -7.08
N THR A 88 5.03 9.87 -6.38
CA THR A 88 4.20 10.71 -5.51
C THR A 88 3.98 12.10 -6.09
N SER A 89 2.82 12.69 -5.77
CA SER A 89 2.56 14.11 -5.96
C SER A 89 3.54 14.92 -5.10
N PRO A 90 3.97 16.11 -5.54
CA PRO A 90 4.77 17.02 -4.72
C PRO A 90 4.13 17.39 -3.38
N TYR A 91 2.82 17.14 -3.18
CA TYR A 91 2.12 17.43 -1.92
C TYR A 91 1.92 16.21 -1.02
N PHE A 92 2.43 15.04 -1.41
CA PHE A 92 2.21 13.77 -0.70
C PHE A 92 2.71 13.80 0.75
N LEU A 93 3.98 14.19 0.97
CA LEU A 93 4.53 14.21 2.33
C LEU A 93 3.79 15.20 3.21
N ARG A 94 3.48 16.37 2.67
CA ARG A 94 2.72 17.38 3.40
C ARG A 94 1.36 16.86 3.84
N TYR A 95 0.59 16.27 2.92
CA TYR A 95 -0.69 15.63 3.23
C TYR A 95 -0.56 14.55 4.31
N MET A 96 0.41 13.65 4.18
CA MET A 96 0.62 12.56 5.13
C MET A 96 0.98 13.09 6.53
N ASN A 97 1.88 14.06 6.61
CA ASN A 97 2.30 14.65 7.89
C ASN A 97 1.16 15.41 8.58
N GLU A 98 0.45 16.27 7.83
CA GLU A 98 -0.67 17.05 8.37
C GLU A 98 -1.81 16.11 8.83
N ALA A 99 -2.10 15.05 8.09
CA ALA A 99 -3.11 14.06 8.48
C ALA A 99 -2.68 13.21 9.69
N LEU A 100 -1.40 12.81 9.76
CA LEU A 100 -0.84 12.09 10.91
C LEU A 100 -0.88 12.93 12.19
N GLU A 101 -0.75 14.24 12.08
CA GLU A 101 -0.87 15.18 13.20
C GLU A 101 -2.34 15.41 13.58
N LEU A 102 -3.20 15.69 12.61
CA LEU A 102 -4.63 15.95 12.83
C LEU A 102 -5.33 14.77 13.51
N TYR A 103 -5.03 13.54 13.09
CA TYR A 103 -5.70 12.32 13.56
C TYR A 103 -4.90 11.54 14.61
N GLU A 104 -3.85 12.12 15.20
CA GLU A 104 -2.97 11.42 16.14
C GLU A 104 -3.72 10.77 17.30
N LYS A 105 -4.70 11.47 17.86
CA LYS A 105 -5.50 11.05 19.03
C LYS A 105 -6.82 10.37 18.67
N GLU A 106 -7.15 10.27 17.39
CA GLU A 106 -8.41 9.69 16.93
C GLU A 106 -8.30 8.17 16.79
N ASP A 107 -8.67 7.44 17.84
CA ASP A 107 -8.51 5.98 17.92
C ASP A 107 -9.24 5.24 16.77
N LYS A 108 -10.35 5.79 16.26
CA LYS A 108 -11.08 5.20 15.12
C LYS A 108 -10.26 5.18 13.83
N VAL A 109 -9.31 6.11 13.67
CA VAL A 109 -8.48 6.22 12.46
C VAL A 109 -7.22 5.39 12.66
N ILE A 110 -7.01 4.39 11.80
CA ILE A 110 -5.84 3.50 11.87
C ILE A 110 -4.78 3.83 10.83
N SER A 111 -5.18 4.40 9.69
CA SER A 111 -4.27 4.66 8.57
C SER A 111 -4.65 5.92 7.81
N ILE A 112 -3.65 6.53 7.18
CA ILE A 112 -3.81 7.51 6.11
C ILE A 112 -3.37 6.85 4.82
N HIS A 113 -4.06 7.11 3.71
CA HIS A 113 -3.75 6.53 2.41
C HIS A 113 -3.48 7.63 1.37
N GLY A 114 -2.61 7.38 0.41
CA GLY A 114 -2.21 8.33 -0.62
C GLY A 114 -2.78 8.02 -1.99
N TYR A 115 -3.23 6.78 -2.21
CA TYR A 115 -3.83 6.36 -3.47
C TYR A 115 -5.36 6.32 -3.42
N VAL A 116 -6.02 6.65 -4.53
CA VAL A 116 -7.44 6.42 -4.74
C VAL A 116 -7.66 5.93 -6.17
N TYR A 117 -8.65 5.06 -6.38
CA TYR A 117 -9.04 4.62 -7.73
C TYR A 117 -9.43 5.82 -8.62
N PRO A 118 -9.35 5.70 -9.97
CA PRO A 118 -9.77 6.76 -10.89
C PRO A 118 -11.30 6.90 -10.94
N ILE A 119 -11.85 7.41 -9.83
CA ILE A 119 -13.26 7.64 -9.56
C ILE A 119 -13.49 9.15 -9.49
N GLN A 120 -14.53 9.63 -10.16
CA GLN A 120 -14.92 11.03 -10.15
C GLN A 120 -15.83 11.37 -8.97
N ASP A 121 -15.92 12.67 -8.65
CA ASP A 121 -16.84 13.23 -7.67
C ASP A 121 -16.69 12.66 -6.25
N LEU A 122 -15.47 12.37 -5.83
CA LEU A 122 -15.18 12.02 -4.44
C LEU A 122 -15.06 13.30 -3.58
N PRO A 123 -15.42 13.24 -2.28
CA PRO A 123 -15.11 14.31 -1.35
C PRO A 123 -13.60 14.57 -1.26
N GLU A 124 -13.22 15.79 -0.89
CA GLU A 124 -11.82 16.21 -0.75
C GLU A 124 -10.99 15.23 0.10
N THR A 125 -11.57 14.79 1.21
CA THR A 125 -11.11 13.64 1.99
C THR A 125 -12.31 12.88 2.55
N PHE A 126 -12.14 11.59 2.77
CA PHE A 126 -13.20 10.72 3.29
C PHE A 126 -12.62 9.49 3.98
N PHE A 127 -13.42 8.85 4.83
CA PHE A 127 -13.03 7.60 5.48
C PHE A 127 -13.67 6.39 4.83
N ILE A 128 -12.90 5.32 4.67
CA ILE A 128 -13.39 3.97 4.37
C ILE A 128 -12.91 3.01 5.46
N LYS A 129 -13.71 1.99 5.77
CA LYS A 129 -13.37 0.94 6.73
C LYS A 129 -12.30 0.00 6.15
N GLY A 130 -11.36 -0.42 7.00
CA GLY A 130 -10.23 -1.26 6.60
C GLY A 130 -8.98 -0.43 6.35
N ALA A 131 -8.00 -1.00 5.65
CA ALA A 131 -6.75 -0.35 5.28
C ALA A 131 -6.20 -0.84 3.94
N ASP A 132 -5.38 -0.02 3.29
CA ASP A 132 -4.77 -0.33 2.01
C ASP A 132 -3.27 0.06 2.03
N CYS A 133 -2.54 -0.23 0.95
CA CYS A 133 -1.08 -0.36 0.98
C CYS A 133 -0.33 0.52 -0.01
N TRP A 134 -1.00 1.29 -0.88
CA TRP A 134 -0.33 2.12 -1.88
C TRP A 134 -0.06 3.53 -1.38
N GLY A 135 1.12 3.67 -0.76
CA GLY A 135 1.59 4.90 -0.15
C GLY A 135 0.70 5.29 1.03
N TRP A 136 1.05 4.78 2.21
CA TRP A 136 0.18 4.85 3.39
C TRP A 136 0.98 5.23 4.62
N ALA A 137 0.28 5.65 5.67
CA ALA A 137 0.88 6.02 6.93
C ALA A 137 0.06 5.49 8.09
N THR A 138 0.71 5.18 9.21
CA THR A 138 0.04 4.75 10.44
C THR A 138 0.82 5.17 11.67
N TRP A 139 0.18 5.03 12.83
CA TRP A 139 0.77 5.24 14.15
C TRP A 139 1.04 3.90 14.80
N LYS A 140 1.91 3.88 15.80
CA LYS A 140 2.20 2.68 16.61
C LYS A 140 0.92 2.08 17.16
N ARG A 141 0.00 2.92 17.68
CA ARG A 141 -1.32 2.48 18.16
C ARG A 141 -2.15 1.72 17.11
N GLY A 142 -1.98 2.07 15.84
CA GLY A 142 -2.65 1.38 14.73
C GLY A 142 -1.92 0.10 14.35
N TRP A 143 -0.60 0.16 14.22
CA TRP A 143 0.22 -1.01 13.88
C TRP A 143 0.20 -2.11 14.94
N ASP A 144 0.02 -1.76 16.22
CA ASP A 144 -0.13 -2.73 17.32
C ASP A 144 -1.38 -3.63 17.14
N LEU A 145 -2.35 -3.23 16.29
CA LEU A 145 -3.53 -4.05 15.96
C LEU A 145 -3.28 -5.04 14.80
N PHE A 146 -2.12 -4.98 14.15
CA PHE A 146 -1.80 -5.83 13.02
C PHE A 146 -1.61 -7.30 13.47
N GLU A 147 -2.51 -8.17 13.04
CA GLU A 147 -2.41 -9.62 13.25
C GLU A 147 -1.77 -10.28 12.02
N GLN A 148 -0.63 -10.93 12.25
CA GLN A 148 0.15 -11.56 11.20
C GLN A 148 -0.38 -12.94 10.81
N ASP A 149 -1.11 -13.62 11.71
CA ASP A 149 -1.66 -14.94 11.45
C ASP A 149 -2.97 -14.84 10.66
N GLY A 150 -2.87 -15.08 9.35
CA GLY A 150 -4.02 -15.12 8.45
C GLY A 150 -5.09 -16.11 8.87
N LYS A 151 -4.74 -17.23 9.54
CA LYS A 151 -5.73 -18.22 9.99
C LYS A 151 -6.60 -17.65 11.11
N LYS A 152 -6.00 -16.91 12.06
CA LYS A 152 -6.76 -16.22 13.12
C LYS A 152 -7.70 -15.17 12.53
N LEU A 153 -7.22 -14.39 11.57
CA LEU A 153 -8.02 -13.38 10.87
C LEU A 153 -9.21 -14.02 10.14
N LEU A 154 -8.97 -15.08 9.35
CA LEU A 154 -10.02 -15.79 8.64
C LEU A 154 -11.05 -16.39 9.60
N LYS A 155 -10.60 -17.02 10.69
CA LYS A 155 -11.50 -17.56 11.71
C LYS A 155 -12.41 -16.48 12.31
N LYS A 156 -11.87 -15.32 12.67
CA LYS A 156 -12.68 -14.20 13.20
C LYS A 156 -13.71 -13.71 12.18
N LEU A 157 -13.34 -13.61 10.91
CA LEU A 157 -14.27 -13.23 9.83
C LEU A 157 -15.41 -14.24 9.67
N GLU A 158 -15.10 -15.53 9.70
CA GLU A 158 -16.08 -16.62 9.54
C GLU A 158 -16.99 -16.75 10.77
N ASP A 159 -16.43 -16.75 11.98
CA ASP A 159 -17.19 -16.80 13.24
C ASP A 159 -18.13 -15.60 13.40
N GLY A 160 -17.73 -14.42 12.89
CA GLY A 160 -18.54 -13.20 12.90
C GLY A 160 -19.53 -13.06 11.74
N ASN A 161 -19.56 -14.02 10.80
CA ASN A 161 -20.33 -13.91 9.54
C ASN A 161 -20.04 -12.62 8.75
N LEU A 162 -18.78 -12.16 8.77
CA LEU A 162 -18.35 -10.88 8.20
C LEU A 162 -17.79 -11.00 6.78
N THR A 163 -17.70 -12.21 6.21
CA THR A 163 -17.03 -12.43 4.91
C THR A 163 -17.72 -11.71 3.75
N SER A 164 -19.04 -11.50 3.80
CA SER A 164 -19.74 -10.71 2.76
C SER A 164 -19.31 -9.25 2.79
N GLU A 165 -19.37 -8.61 3.96
CA GLU A 165 -18.95 -7.21 4.14
C GLU A 165 -17.45 -7.05 3.84
N PHE A 166 -16.63 -8.02 4.27
CA PHE A 166 -15.19 -8.05 3.99
C PHE A 166 -14.89 -8.16 2.49
N ASP A 167 -15.73 -8.85 1.71
CA ASP A 167 -15.64 -8.93 0.24
C ASP A 167 -16.34 -7.74 -0.46
N ASN A 168 -16.72 -6.70 0.30
CA ASN A 168 -17.50 -5.55 -0.18
C ASN A 168 -18.76 -5.99 -0.94
N ASP A 169 -19.50 -6.92 -0.33
CA ASP A 169 -20.70 -7.57 -0.86
C ASP A 169 -20.47 -8.24 -2.22
N GLY A 170 -19.30 -8.87 -2.37
CA GLY A 170 -18.91 -9.63 -3.56
C GLY A 170 -18.26 -8.79 -4.66
N ALA A 171 -18.04 -7.50 -4.44
CA ALA A 171 -17.35 -6.64 -5.39
C ALA A 171 -15.87 -6.98 -5.56
N TYR A 172 -15.22 -7.47 -4.50
CA TYR A 172 -13.81 -7.84 -4.58
C TYR A 172 -13.47 -9.05 -3.69
N PRO A 173 -12.65 -10.01 -4.16
CA PRO A 173 -12.52 -11.32 -3.53
C PRO A 173 -11.50 -11.33 -2.37
N TYR A 174 -11.62 -10.44 -1.39
CA TYR A 174 -10.68 -10.27 -0.28
C TYR A 174 -10.53 -11.55 0.58
N THR A 175 -11.63 -12.22 0.91
CA THR A 175 -11.65 -13.48 1.65
C THR A 175 -10.89 -14.57 0.88
N LYS A 176 -11.04 -14.62 -0.44
CA LYS A 176 -10.26 -15.53 -1.29
C LYS A 176 -8.78 -15.17 -1.26
N MET A 177 -8.42 -13.88 -1.32
CA MET A 177 -7.02 -13.43 -1.21
C MET A 177 -6.40 -13.87 0.12
N LEU A 178 -7.13 -13.72 1.23
CA LEU A 178 -6.68 -14.15 2.55
C LEU A 178 -6.50 -15.68 2.61
N ARG A 179 -7.46 -16.45 2.08
CA ARG A 179 -7.33 -17.92 1.97
C ARG A 179 -6.14 -18.34 1.12
N ASP A 180 -5.88 -17.65 0.01
CA ASP A 180 -4.74 -17.93 -0.85
C ASP A 180 -3.41 -17.57 -0.17
N GLN A 181 -3.37 -16.50 0.65
CA GLN A 181 -2.23 -16.15 1.49
C GLN A 181 -1.95 -17.24 2.54
N ILE A 182 -2.99 -17.72 3.25
CA ILE A 182 -2.87 -18.81 4.23
C ILE A 182 -2.33 -20.11 3.61
N ARG A 183 -2.73 -20.38 2.36
CA ARG A 183 -2.26 -21.55 1.58
C ARG A 183 -0.86 -21.38 1.00
N GLY A 184 -0.21 -20.24 1.21
CA GLY A 184 1.12 -19.94 0.66
C GLY A 184 1.13 -19.69 -0.85
N LYS A 185 -0.02 -19.40 -1.48
CA LYS A 185 -0.06 -19.07 -2.92
C LYS A 185 0.45 -17.65 -3.22
N ASN A 186 0.48 -16.80 -2.21
CA ASN A 186 1.09 -15.48 -2.23
C ASN A 186 1.61 -15.14 -0.82
N ASN A 187 2.51 -14.18 -0.73
CA ASN A 187 3.05 -13.67 0.53
C ASN A 187 2.49 -12.27 0.83
N SER A 188 1.21 -12.01 0.55
CA SER A 188 0.65 -10.66 0.75
C SER A 188 0.57 -10.31 2.24
N TRP A 189 1.22 -9.21 2.63
CA TRP A 189 1.05 -8.59 3.95
C TRP A 189 -0.18 -7.68 3.97
N ALA A 190 -0.48 -7.00 2.85
CA ALA A 190 -1.56 -6.03 2.73
C ALA A 190 -2.95 -6.62 3.04
N ILE A 191 -3.26 -7.85 2.60
CA ILE A 191 -4.57 -8.46 2.90
C ILE A 191 -4.75 -8.72 4.41
N ARG A 192 -3.66 -9.00 5.12
CA ARG A 192 -3.67 -9.18 6.58
C ARG A 192 -3.82 -7.84 7.29
N TRP A 193 -3.23 -6.79 6.74
CA TRP A 193 -3.40 -5.42 7.24
C TRP A 193 -4.85 -4.94 7.08
N TYR A 194 -5.43 -5.11 5.88
CA TYR A 194 -6.84 -4.84 5.61
C TYR A 194 -7.76 -5.61 6.57
N ALA A 195 -7.56 -6.92 6.74
CA ALA A 195 -8.34 -7.74 7.67
C ALA A 195 -8.21 -7.30 9.13
N SER A 196 -7.00 -6.92 9.56
CA SER A 196 -6.76 -6.42 10.92
C SER A 196 -7.52 -5.12 11.17
N ALA A 197 -7.44 -4.15 10.26
CA ALA A 197 -8.18 -2.90 10.35
C ALA A 197 -9.69 -3.12 10.31
N PHE A 198 -10.17 -3.96 9.38
CA PHE A 198 -11.58 -4.26 9.19
C PHE A 198 -12.21 -4.91 10.43
N LEU A 199 -11.56 -5.93 11.01
CA LEU A 199 -12.05 -6.65 12.20
C LEU A 199 -12.05 -5.80 13.47
N ASN A 200 -11.22 -4.76 13.52
CA ASN A 200 -11.18 -3.79 14.63
C ASN A 200 -12.07 -2.56 14.37
N ASP A 201 -12.92 -2.60 13.34
CA ASP A 201 -13.82 -1.50 12.92
C ASP A 201 -13.11 -0.15 12.73
N LYS A 202 -11.90 -0.20 12.17
CA LYS A 202 -11.07 0.99 11.98
C LYS A 202 -11.25 1.62 10.60
N LEU A 203 -11.02 2.93 10.57
CA LEU A 203 -11.14 3.79 9.40
C LEU A 203 -9.78 4.18 8.85
N THR A 204 -9.70 4.27 7.52
CA THR A 204 -8.57 4.82 6.79
C THR A 204 -8.99 6.08 6.08
N LEU A 205 -8.21 7.16 6.24
CA LEU A 205 -8.41 8.41 5.52
C LEU A 205 -7.91 8.26 4.08
N TYR A 206 -8.75 8.61 3.12
CA TYR A 206 -8.41 8.69 1.70
C TYR A 206 -8.52 10.14 1.21
N PRO A 207 -7.70 10.54 0.23
CA PRO A 207 -7.90 11.77 -0.51
C PRO A 207 -8.95 11.56 -1.61
N GLY A 208 -9.62 12.64 -2.02
CA GLY A 208 -10.53 12.67 -3.17
C GLY A 208 -9.83 12.50 -4.52
N SER A 209 -8.53 12.73 -4.58
CA SER A 209 -7.69 12.57 -5.76
C SER A 209 -6.33 12.03 -5.38
N SER A 210 -5.74 11.22 -6.26
CA SER A 210 -4.56 10.43 -5.88
C SER A 210 -3.32 11.30 -5.69
N LEU A 211 -2.61 11.09 -4.59
CA LEU A 211 -1.28 11.62 -4.33
C LEU A 211 -0.19 10.60 -4.68
N VAL A 212 -0.57 9.37 -5.00
CA VAL A 212 0.34 8.27 -5.33
C VAL A 212 -0.11 7.64 -6.65
N LYS A 213 0.85 7.26 -7.48
CA LYS A 213 0.65 6.48 -8.69
C LYS A 213 1.53 5.26 -8.62
N ASN A 214 0.94 4.08 -8.67
CA ASN A 214 1.71 2.84 -8.82
C ASN A 214 2.10 2.67 -10.30
N ILE A 215 3.41 2.62 -10.56
CA ILE A 215 3.99 2.39 -11.88
C ILE A 215 4.49 0.95 -12.06
N GLY A 216 4.43 0.10 -11.04
CA GLY A 216 4.83 -1.32 -11.11
C GLY A 216 3.89 -2.19 -11.94
N LEU A 217 2.71 -1.68 -12.29
CA LEU A 217 1.73 -2.32 -13.18
C LEU A 217 2.11 -2.19 -14.68
N ASP A 218 3.22 -1.50 -15.01
CA ASP A 218 3.66 -1.13 -16.36
C ASP A 218 4.48 -2.19 -17.13
N ASP A 219 4.22 -3.48 -16.90
CA ASP A 219 4.81 -4.62 -17.63
C ASP A 219 6.25 -5.02 -17.20
N SER A 220 6.69 -4.58 -16.02
CA SER A 220 8.03 -4.81 -15.47
C SER A 220 8.11 -5.67 -14.20
N GLY A 221 6.99 -5.82 -13.48
CA GLY A 221 6.88 -6.68 -12.30
C GLY A 221 6.68 -8.17 -12.64
N THR A 222 6.92 -9.08 -11.69
CA THR A 222 6.74 -10.54 -11.89
C THR A 222 5.26 -10.97 -11.99
N HIS A 223 4.32 -10.02 -12.01
CA HIS A 223 2.88 -10.23 -12.08
C HIS A 223 2.24 -9.38 -13.20
N ASN A 224 2.59 -9.65 -14.47
CA ASN A 224 1.99 -9.00 -15.65
C ASN A 224 0.47 -9.23 -15.76
N ASP A 225 -0.26 -8.13 -16.00
CA ASP A 225 -1.11 -7.88 -17.17
C ASP A 225 -1.28 -6.35 -17.24
N SER A 226 -0.87 -5.70 -18.34
CA SER A 226 -1.04 -4.26 -18.55
C SER A 226 -2.52 -3.91 -18.56
N THR A 227 -3.01 -3.29 -17.50
CA THR A 227 -4.35 -2.73 -17.47
C THR A 227 -4.34 -1.36 -16.81
N ASP A 228 -4.62 -0.34 -17.60
CA ASP A 228 -4.69 1.09 -17.25
C ASP A 228 -5.76 1.42 -16.18
N TYR A 229 -6.53 0.42 -15.69
CA TYR A 229 -7.66 0.62 -14.79
C TYR A 229 -7.29 1.28 -13.47
N PHE A 230 -6.08 1.05 -12.98
CA PHE A 230 -5.59 1.61 -11.71
C PHE A 230 -4.72 2.85 -11.91
N ASN A 231 -4.49 3.25 -13.17
CA ASN A 231 -3.73 4.45 -13.48
C ASN A 231 -4.52 5.69 -13.07
N VAL A 232 -3.78 6.69 -12.58
CA VAL A 232 -4.33 7.91 -12.02
C VAL A 232 -3.47 9.09 -12.43
N GLU A 233 -4.10 10.25 -12.51
CA GLU A 233 -3.40 11.53 -12.52
C GLU A 233 -3.13 11.97 -11.09
N LEU A 234 -1.92 12.46 -10.85
CA LEU A 234 -1.52 12.96 -9.54
C LEU A 234 -2.11 14.35 -9.30
N ILE A 235 -2.68 14.56 -8.13
CA ILE A 235 -3.23 15.87 -7.76
C ILE A 235 -2.12 16.94 -7.76
N GLY A 236 -2.39 18.05 -8.45
CA GLY A 236 -1.49 19.21 -8.58
C GLY A 236 -1.65 20.28 -7.50
N ARG A 237 -2.37 19.98 -6.42
CA ARG A 237 -2.59 20.85 -5.26
C ARG A 237 -2.61 20.02 -3.97
N ILE A 238 -2.39 20.67 -2.83
CA ILE A 238 -2.59 20.03 -1.53
C ILE A 238 -4.09 19.77 -1.29
N PRO A 239 -4.49 18.55 -0.90
CA PRO A 239 -5.85 18.30 -0.45
C PRO A 239 -6.16 19.07 0.82
N GLU A 240 -7.35 19.67 0.90
CA GLU A 240 -7.78 20.39 2.10
C GLU A 240 -8.16 19.40 3.21
N LEU A 241 -7.33 19.31 4.25
CA LEU A 241 -7.61 18.51 5.43
C LEU A 241 -8.57 19.25 6.36
N LYS A 242 -9.70 18.61 6.64
CA LYS A 242 -10.69 19.07 7.63
C LYS A 242 -10.91 17.98 8.66
N ASN A 243 -11.34 18.39 9.84
CA ASN A 243 -11.92 17.46 10.80
C ASN A 243 -13.32 17.05 10.31
N ILE A 244 -13.38 15.94 9.56
CA ILE A 244 -14.63 15.36 9.07
C ILE A 244 -15.18 14.36 10.11
N PRO A 245 -16.45 13.93 10.03
CA PRO A 245 -16.96 12.91 10.96
C PRO A 245 -16.16 11.59 10.90
N MET A 246 -15.85 11.01 12.06
CA MET A 246 -15.13 9.71 12.19
C MET A 246 -16.05 8.52 11.88
N GLU A 247 -16.58 8.49 10.67
CA GLU A 247 -17.49 7.45 10.16
C GLU A 247 -17.20 7.11 8.70
N ARG A 248 -17.59 5.90 8.30
CA ARG A 248 -17.45 5.45 6.91
C ARG A 248 -18.28 6.35 5.98
N ASN A 249 -17.64 6.91 4.95
CA ASN A 249 -18.36 7.59 3.89
C ASN A 249 -19.06 6.57 2.98
N LEU A 250 -20.38 6.47 3.11
CA LEU A 250 -21.19 5.48 2.40
C LEU A 250 -21.24 5.73 0.89
N GLU A 251 -21.21 6.98 0.43
CA GLU A 251 -21.21 7.31 -0.99
C GLU A 251 -19.88 6.91 -1.65
N ALA A 252 -18.75 7.34 -1.09
CA ALA A 252 -17.43 6.95 -1.57
C ALA A 252 -17.25 5.43 -1.55
N SER A 253 -17.74 4.76 -0.50
CA SER A 253 -17.73 3.30 -0.42
C SER A 253 -18.51 2.62 -1.54
N ARG A 254 -19.68 3.17 -1.93
CA ARG A 254 -20.44 2.67 -3.08
C ARG A 254 -19.68 2.90 -4.38
N LYS A 255 -19.09 4.07 -4.59
CA LYS A 255 -18.29 4.36 -5.79
C LYS A 255 -17.09 3.41 -5.91
N PHE A 256 -16.41 3.11 -4.80
CA PHE A 256 -15.34 2.10 -4.76
C PHE A 256 -15.85 0.71 -5.15
N ARG A 257 -16.99 0.30 -4.57
CA ARG A 257 -17.63 -0.98 -4.90
C ARG A 257 -17.96 -1.06 -6.40
N ASP A 258 -18.59 -0.03 -6.93
CA ASP A 258 -19.02 0.01 -8.34
C ASP A 258 -17.81 0.01 -9.27
N PHE A 259 -16.73 0.71 -8.92
CA PHE A 259 -15.46 0.63 -9.64
C PHE A 259 -14.92 -0.81 -9.66
N LEU A 260 -14.81 -1.47 -8.50
CA LEU A 260 -14.26 -2.82 -8.37
C LEU A 260 -15.08 -3.88 -9.12
N VAL A 261 -16.41 -3.77 -9.10
CA VAL A 261 -17.32 -4.66 -9.86
C VAL A 261 -17.09 -4.55 -11.36
N ASN A 262 -16.79 -3.34 -11.84
CA ASN A 262 -16.64 -3.03 -13.25
C ASN A 262 -15.22 -3.31 -13.79
N ILE A 263 -14.26 -3.70 -12.94
CA ILE A 263 -12.94 -4.13 -13.40
C ILE A 263 -13.09 -5.40 -14.25
N PRO A 264 -12.66 -5.38 -15.53
CA PRO A 264 -12.77 -6.54 -16.40
C PRO A 264 -12.03 -7.75 -15.83
N LYS A 265 -12.76 -8.85 -15.62
CA LYS A 265 -12.15 -10.10 -15.14
C LYS A 265 -11.32 -10.70 -16.26
N PRO A 266 -10.07 -11.10 -15.99
CA PRO A 266 -9.22 -11.60 -17.05
C PRO A 266 -9.79 -12.90 -17.64
N SER A 267 -9.81 -12.98 -18.97
CA SER A 267 -10.47 -14.05 -19.74
C SER A 267 -9.92 -15.44 -19.39
N PHE A 268 -10.71 -16.49 -19.61
CA PHE A 268 -10.29 -17.88 -19.36
C PHE A 268 -8.97 -18.23 -20.07
N PHE A 269 -8.77 -17.76 -21.31
CA PHE A 269 -7.53 -17.95 -22.07
C PHE A 269 -6.33 -17.22 -21.46
N SER A 270 -6.50 -16.01 -20.92
CA SER A 270 -5.43 -15.30 -20.20
C SER A 270 -5.00 -16.05 -18.93
N ARG A 271 -5.92 -16.75 -18.26
CA ARG A 271 -5.62 -17.56 -17.06
C ARG A 271 -4.83 -18.83 -17.43
N ILE A 272 -5.17 -19.47 -18.55
CA ILE A 272 -4.42 -20.63 -19.07
C ILE A 272 -3.01 -20.21 -19.51
N ARG A 273 -2.88 -19.11 -20.26
CA ARG A 273 -1.58 -18.58 -20.70
C ARG A 273 -0.67 -18.24 -19.51
N ARG A 274 -1.23 -17.64 -18.44
CA ARG A 274 -0.49 -17.38 -17.19
C ARG A 274 -0.05 -18.65 -16.47
N LYS A 275 -0.89 -19.69 -16.46
CA LYS A 275 -0.52 -20.99 -15.87
C LYS A 275 0.58 -21.69 -16.67
N ALA A 276 0.56 -21.60 -18.00
CA ALA A 276 1.61 -22.13 -18.87
C ALA A 276 2.93 -21.35 -18.71
N LYS A 277 2.88 -20.01 -18.67
CA LYS A 277 4.08 -19.16 -18.48
C LYS A 277 4.75 -19.37 -17.10
N ARG A 278 3.97 -19.71 -16.07
CA ARG A 278 4.49 -20.07 -14.73
C ARG A 278 5.09 -21.48 -14.65
N LEU A 279 4.80 -22.38 -15.59
CA LEU A 279 5.36 -23.73 -15.63
C LEU A 279 6.62 -23.83 -16.51
N LEU A 280 6.88 -22.80 -17.32
CA LEU A 280 8.03 -22.70 -18.23
C LEU A 280 9.17 -21.81 -17.66
N ASN A 281 8.99 -21.23 -16.47
CA ASN A 281 9.96 -20.42 -15.74
C ASN A 281 10.30 -21.06 -14.39
#